data_AF-A0A2G0CKJ1-F1
#
_entry.id   AF-A0A2G0CKJ1-F1
#
_cell.length_a   1.000
_cell.length_b   1.000
_cell.length_c   1.000
_cell.angle_alpha   90.00
_cell.angle_beta   90.00
_cell.angle_gamma   90.00
#
_symmetry.space_group_name_H-M   'P 1'
#
loop_
_entity.id
_entity.type
_entity.pdbx_description
1 polymer ?
#
loop_
_entity_poly.entity_id
_entity_poly.type
_entity_poly.pdbx_seq_one_letter_code
_entity_poly.pdbx_strand_id
1 'polypeptide(L)' 'MPTFFTFYGIKIQLFHNDHAPPHFHAVSAEYEILINIKTLEVMEGNMPKNKQK' A
#
# COMPACT_ATOMS: atom_id res chain seq x y z
N MET A 1 5.60 11.10 -6.41
CA MET A 1 4.81 10.39 -5.37
C MET A 1 3.58 11.22 -5.00
N PRO A 2 2.42 11.02 -5.63
CA PRO A 2 1.17 11.49 -5.04
C PRO A 2 0.77 10.53 -3.90
N THR A 3 0.60 11.07 -2.70
CA THR A 3 -0.16 10.40 -1.64
C THR A 3 -1.62 10.76 -1.87
N PHE A 4 -2.46 9.76 -2.15
CA PHE A 4 -3.86 9.99 -2.47
C PHE A 4 -4.71 10.10 -1.21
N PHE A 5 -4.36 9.33 -0.20
CA PHE A 5 -5.12 9.28 1.04
C PHE A 5 -4.20 9.03 2.23
N THR A 6 -4.57 9.56 3.39
CA THR A 6 -3.86 9.29 4.64
C THR A 6 -4.87 9.12 5.76
N PHE A 7 -4.75 8.02 6.51
CA PHE A 7 -5.64 7.71 7.63
C PHE A 7 -4.87 6.92 8.69
N TYR A 8 -5.07 7.24 9.97
CA TYR A 8 -4.40 6.58 11.11
C TYR A 8 -2.87 6.39 10.97
N GLY A 9 -2.19 7.29 10.26
CA GLY A 9 -0.75 7.22 10.00
C GLY A 9 -0.34 6.29 8.85
N ILE A 10 -1.30 5.72 8.13
CA ILE A 10 -1.11 4.95 6.90
C ILE A 10 -1.25 5.89 5.71
N LYS A 11 -0.27 5.89 4.81
CA LYS A 11 -0.31 6.62 3.54
C LYS A 11 -0.62 5.65 2.42
N ILE A 12 -1.62 6.00 1.61
CA ILE A 12 -1.94 5.27 0.38
C ILE A 12 -1.34 6.02 -0.80
N GLN A 13 -0.44 5.35 -1.53
CA GLN A 13 0.32 5.93 -2.63
C GLN A 13 0.14 5.08 -3.88
N LEU A 14 -0.02 5.75 -5.03
CA LEU A 14 0.02 5.10 -6.34
C LEU A 14 1.12 5.78 -7.15
N PHE A 15 2.03 4.99 -7.72
CA PHE A 15 3.10 5.49 -8.55
C PHE A 15 2.79 5.27 -10.02
N HIS A 16 2.89 6.33 -10.83
CA HIS A 16 2.58 6.24 -12.26
C HIS A 16 3.59 5.38 -13.04
N ASN A 17 4.79 5.17 -12.47
CA ASN A 17 5.86 4.39 -13.09
C ASN A 17 5.94 2.97 -12.54
N ASP A 18 4.95 2.55 -11.77
CA ASP A 18 4.91 1.20 -11.23
C ASP A 18 4.57 0.17 -12.30
N HIS A 19 4.90 -1.08 -12.02
CA HIS A 19 4.74 -2.16 -12.98
C HIS A 19 3.47 -2.98 -12.73
N ALA A 20 3.03 -3.67 -13.77
CA ALA A 20 1.87 -4.55 -13.69
C ALA A 20 2.14 -5.72 -12.72
N PRO A 21 1.11 -6.23 -12.03
CA PRO A 21 -0.30 -5.83 -12.10
C PRO A 21 -0.62 -4.54 -11.30
N PRO A 22 -1.75 -3.86 -11.57
CA PRO A 22 -2.12 -2.64 -10.87
C PRO A 22 -2.22 -2.84 -9.35
N HIS A 23 -1.46 -2.05 -8.60
CA HIS A 23 -1.39 -2.11 -7.15
C HIS A 23 -1.25 -0.70 -6.54
N PHE A 24 -1.46 -0.60 -5.24
CA PHE A 24 -1.16 0.61 -4.46
C PHE A 24 -0.28 0.24 -3.28
N HIS A 25 0.44 1.24 -2.77
CA HIS A 25 1.33 1.12 -1.63
C HIS A 25 0.60 1.59 -0.40
N ALA A 26 0.57 0.75 0.65
CA ALA A 26 0.19 1.16 1.98
C ALA A 26 1.45 1.27 2.84
N VAL A 27 1.81 2.49 3.22
CA VAL A 27 3.02 2.80 3.98
C VAL A 27 2.64 3.26 5.38
N SER A 28 3.18 2.62 6.42
CA SER A 28 3.06 3.08 7.80
C SER A 28 4.37 2.87 8.54
N ALA A 29 4.96 3.95 9.03
CA ALA A 29 6.26 3.97 9.70
C ALA A 29 7.34 3.28 8.83
N GLU A 30 7.97 2.22 9.31
CA GLU A 30 8.98 1.42 8.59
C GLU A 30 8.39 0.32 7.68
N TYR A 31 7.07 0.15 7.67
CA TYR A 31 6.41 -0.90 6.89
C TYR A 31 5.83 -0.35 5.59
N GLU A 32 6.00 -1.14 4.54
CA GLU A 32 5.40 -0.93 3.23
C GLU A 32 4.85 -2.28 2.73
N ILE A 33 3.61 -2.25 2.22
CA ILE A 33 3.01 -3.38 1.54
C ILE A 33 2.42 -2.94 0.19
N LEU A 34 2.54 -3.82 -0.80
CA LEU A 34 1.92 -3.66 -2.10
C LEU A 34 0.63 -4.44 -2.10
N ILE A 35 -0.49 -3.77 -2.42
CA ILE A 35 -1.82 -4.38 -2.42
C ILE A 35 -2.37 -4.34 -3.84
N ASN A 36 -2.81 -5.49 -4.35
CA ASN A 36 -3.46 -5.58 -5.64
C ASN A 36 -4.76 -4.76 -5.63
N ILE A 37 -4.94 -3.85 -6.59
CA ILE A 37 -6.12 -2.98 -6.63
C ILE A 37 -7.41 -3.78 -6.85
N LYS A 38 -7.34 -4.91 -7.56
CA LYS A 38 -8.52 -5.72 -7.90
C LYS A 38 -8.87 -6.74 -6.82
N THR A 39 -7.89 -7.46 -6.30
CA THR A 39 -8.12 -8.56 -5.34
C THR A 39 -8.00 -8.12 -3.89
N LEU A 40 -7.39 -6.96 -3.62
CA LEU A 40 -7.04 -6.46 -2.28
C LEU A 40 -6.08 -7.39 -1.52
N GLU A 41 -5.46 -8.33 -2.22
CA GLU A 41 -4.46 -9.22 -1.65
C GLU A 41 -3.11 -8.49 -1.52
N VAL A 42 -2.40 -8.81 -0.44
CA VAL A 42 -1.01 -8.36 -0.27
C VAL A 42 -0.15 -9.14 -1.25
N MET A 43 0.47 -8.41 -2.17
CA MET A 43 1.39 -8.96 -3.16
C MET A 43 2.81 -9.05 -2.60
N GLU A 44 3.26 -7.99 -1.91
CA GLU A 44 4.61 -7.91 -1.34
C GLU A 44 4.62 -7.11 -0.03
N GLY A 45 5.68 -7.32 0.74
CA GLY A 45 5.91 -6.68 2.02
C GLY A 45 5.25 -7.41 3.20
N ASN A 46 5.49 -6.87 4.40
CA ASN A 46 4.85 -7.34 5.61
C ASN A 46 4.51 -6.14 6.48
N MET A 47 3.33 -6.18 7.09
CA MET A 47 2.88 -5.19 8.05
C MET A 47 2.23 -5.91 9.24
N PRO A 48 2.39 -5.43 10.48
CA PRO A 48 1.71 -6.02 11.63
C PRO A 48 0.19 -6.14 11.41
N LYS A 49 -0.42 -7.27 11.78
CA LYS A 49 -1.86 -7.53 11.55
C LYS A 49 -2.80 -6.47 12.13
N ASN A 50 -2.38 -5.78 13.20
CA ASN A 50 -3.13 -4.66 13.80
C ASN A 50 -3.04 -3.35 13.01
N LYS A 51 -2.15 -3.28 12.01
CA LYS A 51 -1.99 -2.17 11.07
C LYS A 51 -2.53 -2.48 9.67
N GLN A 52 -2.88 -3.74 9.39
CA GLN A 52 -3.51 -4.19 8.15
C GLN A 52 -5.05 -4.03 8.12
N LYS A 53 -5.67 -3.73 9.27
CA LYS A 53 -7.14 -3.64 9.42
C LYS A 53 -7.65 -2.21 9.41
#